data_AF-A0A815NAN7-F1
#
_entry.id   AF-A0A815NAN7-F1
#
_cell.length_a   1.000
_cell.length_b   1.000
_cell.length_c   1.000
_cell.angle_alpha   90.00
_cell.angle_beta   90.00
_cell.angle_gamma   90.00
#
_symmetry.space_group_name_H-M   'P 1'
#
loop_
_entity.id
_entity.type
_entity.pdbx_description
1 polymer ?
#
loop_
_entity_poly.entity_id
_entity_poly.type
_entity_poly.pdbx_seq_one_letter_code
_entity_poly.pdbx_strand_id
1 'polypeptide(L)'
;MNTDNVEQYLRDNNHHHVLFNYRTVKKYYLRTELVRLDIRFLKSCRTKDIIPKFLQFKTANQNLGSSATYKECQRRLLKAEIDHKYQHFNKLKKMHQSSIISLQQCCPGDLFERLQKIIIDVCSPLIKSKEQTVEDKLYRHTLLTESQHKFNRKVVRNLSTRKLSDDEIGCLANGLDYGLVPKRFDEMSAVGNIEQFFHRVTDIFQHHKKLMADLKDKDPVISNDIRVLSTKEMTLASHLRSLTDTFQHQANKYRKKQFLIRDEQRQSYKLLNSLSQNESLVITRPDKGRGIVIMNKSDYYSKMDVILNDSTKFKCLSYDPTIERERRLRNLLYRLKKQCLISEQFWNTAKPTGSKPGRLYGLPKIHKDDIPLRPVLSSIGTYNYGLGRALKVMISSMLQNEAVIKDTFQFISDLKSIPKGFSRYKMVSFDITSLYTNIPIDETIKLILNYFYDIEAQPSNTIKRRDMQKLLDFATKYSHFLYNGKVYDQIDGVSMGSPLAPLLAEIFLQDFEKKHLPRFKKMGILYWKRYVDDTFVILKPGVSAKNICAKLSQCHPALKFTVEEERLPNEEDKKKITHKVKNYYSKKKEIPKTGEAAKK
;
A
#
# COMPACT_ATOMS: atom_id res chain seq x y z
N MET A 1 -35.01 31.64 -54.69
CA MET A 1 -33.88 30.70 -54.75
C MET A 1 -33.95 29.78 -53.55
N ASN A 2 -34.19 28.49 -53.74
CA ASN A 2 -34.15 27.49 -52.67
C ASN A 2 -32.72 26.93 -52.52
N THR A 3 -32.30 26.50 -51.34
CA THR A 3 -30.90 26.09 -51.03
C THR A 3 -30.34 25.01 -51.96
N ASP A 4 -31.20 24.13 -52.50
CA ASP A 4 -30.77 22.97 -53.29
C ASP A 4 -30.56 23.25 -54.79
N ASN A 5 -30.96 24.44 -55.28
CA ASN A 5 -30.94 24.74 -56.73
C ASN A 5 -30.21 26.03 -57.11
N VAL A 6 -29.43 26.63 -56.19
CA VAL A 6 -28.74 27.92 -56.44
C VAL A 6 -27.63 27.80 -57.48
N GLU A 7 -26.87 26.71 -57.47
CA GLU A 7 -25.83 26.50 -58.48
C GLU A 7 -26.42 26.20 -59.86
N GLN A 8 -27.58 25.53 -59.91
CA GLN A 8 -28.31 25.25 -61.15
C GLN A 8 -28.97 26.52 -61.71
N TYR A 9 -29.64 27.30 -60.84
CA TYR A 9 -30.20 28.60 -61.20
C TYR A 9 -29.14 29.57 -61.78
N LEU A 10 -27.95 29.63 -61.19
CA LEU A 10 -26.87 30.49 -61.68
C LEU A 10 -26.31 30.00 -63.03
N ARG A 11 -26.41 28.70 -63.33
CA ARG A 11 -26.08 28.14 -64.67
C ARG A 11 -27.14 28.47 -65.70
N ASP A 12 -28.41 28.27 -65.35
CA ASP A 12 -29.54 28.43 -66.27
C ASP A 12 -29.77 29.90 -66.68
N ASN A 13 -29.30 30.86 -65.88
CA ASN A 13 -29.34 32.30 -66.16
C ASN A 13 -28.01 32.87 -66.71
N ASN A 14 -27.10 32.04 -67.25
CA ASN A 14 -25.80 32.44 -67.82
C ASN A 14 -24.86 33.26 -66.90
N HIS A 15 -25.03 33.16 -65.58
CA HIS A 15 -24.20 33.89 -64.59
C HIS A 15 -22.93 33.10 -64.21
N HIS A 16 -22.15 32.66 -65.20
CA HIS A 16 -20.96 31.81 -64.97
C HIS A 16 -19.90 32.45 -64.06
N HIS A 17 -19.68 33.77 -64.17
CA HIS A 17 -18.75 34.50 -63.32
C HIS A 17 -19.22 34.60 -61.85
N VAL A 18 -20.54 34.76 -61.63
CA VAL A 18 -21.13 34.79 -60.27
C VAL A 18 -21.07 33.40 -59.64
N LEU A 19 -21.34 32.34 -60.41
CA LEU A 19 -21.24 30.96 -59.95
C LEU A 19 -19.81 30.60 -59.52
N PHE A 20 -18.79 31.02 -60.26
CA PHE A 20 -17.39 30.79 -59.91
C PHE A 20 -17.03 31.45 -58.58
N ASN A 21 -17.39 32.72 -58.39
CA ASN A 21 -17.14 33.45 -57.15
C ASN A 21 -17.95 32.88 -55.98
N TYR A 22 -19.22 32.51 -56.19
CA TYR A 22 -20.06 31.85 -55.19
C TYR A 22 -19.44 30.55 -54.66
N ARG A 23 -18.98 29.66 -55.56
CA ARG A 23 -18.30 28.41 -55.18
C ARG A 23 -17.01 28.68 -54.41
N THR A 24 -16.30 29.72 -54.79
CA THR A 24 -15.05 30.14 -54.14
C THR A 24 -15.30 30.64 -52.73
N VAL A 25 -16.31 31.50 -52.52
CA VAL A 25 -16.73 31.98 -51.21
C VAL A 25 -17.20 30.82 -50.33
N LYS A 26 -18.07 29.94 -50.84
CA LYS A 26 -18.56 28.73 -50.14
C LYS A 26 -17.40 27.84 -49.68
N LYS A 27 -16.43 27.57 -50.56
CA LYS A 27 -15.25 26.76 -50.26
C LYS A 27 -14.41 27.36 -49.14
N TYR A 28 -14.09 28.66 -49.21
CA TYR A 28 -13.25 29.30 -48.20
C TYR A 28 -13.98 29.54 -46.87
N TYR A 29 -15.29 29.81 -46.91
CA TYR A 29 -16.14 29.89 -45.71
C TYR A 29 -16.11 28.57 -44.92
N LEU A 30 -16.46 27.45 -45.58
CA LEU A 30 -16.49 26.14 -44.94
C LEU A 30 -15.12 25.74 -44.37
N ARG A 31 -14.05 25.94 -45.14
CA ARG A 31 -12.68 25.62 -44.68
C ARG A 31 -12.27 26.46 -43.47
N THR A 32 -12.64 27.74 -43.45
CA THR A 32 -12.34 28.65 -42.34
C THR A 32 -13.03 28.18 -41.05
N GLU A 33 -14.32 27.84 -41.13
CA GLU A 33 -15.08 27.34 -39.97
C GLU A 33 -14.59 25.97 -39.47
N LEU A 34 -14.27 25.03 -40.35
CA LEU A 34 -13.73 23.73 -39.94
C LEU A 34 -12.38 23.86 -39.22
N VAL A 35 -11.50 24.75 -39.70
CA VAL A 35 -10.21 25.02 -39.06
C VAL A 35 -10.39 25.74 -37.72
N ARG A 36 -11.39 26.63 -37.58
CA ARG A 36 -11.76 27.24 -36.30
C ARG A 36 -12.14 26.19 -35.26
N LEU A 37 -12.89 25.16 -35.66
CA LEU A 37 -13.27 24.05 -34.78
C LEU A 37 -12.08 23.16 -34.40
N ASP A 38 -11.16 22.90 -35.32
CA ASP A 38 -9.91 22.20 -35.01
C ASP A 38 -9.07 23.00 -33.98
N ILE A 39 -8.97 24.33 -34.13
CA ILE A 39 -8.31 25.21 -33.16
C ILE A 39 -9.00 25.13 -31.79
N ARG A 40 -10.34 25.17 -31.75
CA ARG A 40 -11.13 25.04 -30.50
C ARG A 40 -10.83 23.71 -29.81
N PHE A 41 -10.77 22.61 -30.56
CA PHE A 41 -10.39 21.30 -30.03
C PHE A 41 -8.97 21.31 -29.45
N LEU A 42 -7.97 21.76 -30.20
CA LEU A 42 -6.56 21.76 -29.77
C LEU A 42 -6.32 22.67 -28.56
N LYS A 43 -6.97 23.85 -28.52
CA LYS A 43 -6.94 24.72 -27.34
C LYS A 43 -7.56 24.06 -26.12
N SER A 44 -8.70 23.37 -26.30
CA SER A 44 -9.36 22.64 -25.21
C SER A 44 -8.50 21.49 -24.70
N CYS A 45 -7.80 20.78 -25.59
CA CYS A 45 -6.80 19.78 -25.24
C CYS A 45 -5.66 20.39 -24.41
N ARG A 46 -5.13 21.55 -24.82
CA ARG A 46 -4.08 22.25 -24.09
C ARG A 46 -4.52 22.70 -22.69
N THR A 47 -5.71 23.30 -22.56
CA THR A 47 -6.23 23.77 -21.26
C THR A 47 -6.50 22.62 -20.30
N LYS A 48 -6.88 21.45 -20.80
CA LYS A 48 -7.17 20.25 -20.00
C LYS A 48 -5.97 19.30 -19.85
N ASP A 49 -4.77 19.69 -20.29
CA ASP A 49 -3.53 18.87 -20.39
C ASP A 49 -3.73 17.49 -21.06
N ILE A 50 -4.56 17.44 -22.11
CA ILE A 50 -4.82 16.25 -22.91
C ILE A 50 -3.95 16.28 -24.17
N ILE A 51 -3.24 15.18 -24.48
CA ILE A 51 -2.48 15.04 -25.74
C ILE A 51 -3.29 14.27 -26.79
N PRO A 52 -3.64 14.89 -27.94
CA PRO A 52 -4.33 14.22 -29.04
C PRO A 52 -3.55 13.00 -29.57
N LYS A 53 -4.26 11.95 -30.01
CA LYS A 53 -3.65 10.69 -30.50
C LYS A 53 -2.62 10.88 -31.62
N PHE A 54 -2.81 11.84 -32.52
CA PHE A 54 -1.88 12.08 -33.62
C PHE A 54 -0.53 12.67 -33.17
N LEU A 55 -0.47 13.22 -31.94
CA LEU A 55 0.77 13.65 -31.30
C LEU A 55 1.36 12.57 -30.38
N GLN A 56 0.76 11.39 -30.32
CA GLN A 56 1.28 10.22 -29.58
C GLN A 56 2.10 9.35 -30.55
N PHE A 57 3.35 9.73 -30.77
CA PHE A 57 4.25 9.00 -31.67
C PHE A 57 4.91 7.83 -30.96
N LYS A 58 5.04 6.69 -31.65
CA LYS A 58 5.69 5.50 -31.08
C LYS A 58 7.20 5.72 -30.95
N THR A 59 7.74 5.40 -29.79
CA THR A 59 9.18 5.39 -29.55
C THR A 59 9.71 3.96 -29.68
N ALA A 60 10.91 3.79 -30.24
CA ALA A 60 11.54 2.46 -30.40
C ALA A 60 11.70 1.71 -29.06
N ASN A 61 11.87 2.44 -27.96
CA ASN A 61 11.82 1.92 -26.61
C ASN A 61 10.53 2.41 -25.91
N GLN A 62 9.71 1.49 -25.42
CA GLN A 62 8.44 1.81 -24.74
C GLN A 62 8.65 2.63 -23.45
N ASN A 63 9.82 2.52 -22.80
CA ASN A 63 10.17 3.29 -21.61
C ASN A 63 10.39 4.79 -21.91
N LEU A 64 10.59 5.18 -23.17
CA LEU A 64 10.71 6.59 -23.56
C LEU A 64 9.35 7.28 -23.65
N GLY A 65 8.27 6.53 -23.89
CA GLY A 65 6.91 7.06 -24.00
C GLY A 65 6.34 7.59 -22.67
N SER A 66 6.96 7.26 -21.54
CA SER A 66 6.63 7.82 -20.21
C SER A 66 7.60 8.91 -19.76
N SER A 67 8.61 9.25 -20.58
CA SER A 67 9.63 10.24 -20.22
C SER A 67 9.09 11.67 -20.23
N ALA A 68 9.66 12.52 -19.37
CA ALA A 68 9.31 13.94 -19.33
C ALA A 68 9.64 14.66 -20.64
N THR A 69 10.74 14.29 -21.31
CA THR A 69 11.12 14.83 -22.62
C THR A 69 10.09 14.46 -23.69
N TYR A 70 9.58 13.24 -23.67
CA TYR A 70 8.50 12.82 -24.57
C TYR A 70 7.25 13.69 -24.36
N LYS A 71 6.78 13.85 -23.12
CA LYS A 71 5.63 14.70 -22.80
C LYS A 71 5.86 16.17 -23.16
N GLU A 72 7.05 16.70 -22.92
CA GLU A 72 7.40 18.08 -23.27
C GLU A 72 7.44 18.28 -24.78
N CYS A 73 8.04 17.34 -25.53
CA CYS A 73 7.99 17.34 -26.99
C CYS A 73 6.53 17.31 -27.49
N GLN A 74 5.66 16.49 -26.90
CA GLN A 74 4.24 16.47 -27.24
C GLN A 74 3.55 17.80 -26.99
N ARG A 75 3.82 18.47 -25.86
CA ARG A 75 3.27 19.81 -25.55
C ARG A 75 3.80 20.88 -26.50
N ARG A 76 5.09 20.84 -26.84
CA ARG A 76 5.70 21.75 -27.83
C ARG A 76 5.13 21.54 -29.22
N LEU A 77 4.95 20.29 -29.65
CA LEU A 77 4.29 19.96 -30.91
C LEU A 77 2.81 20.38 -30.91
N LEU A 78 2.10 20.23 -29.79
CA LEU A 78 0.73 20.71 -29.65
C LEU A 78 0.65 22.23 -29.80
N LYS A 79 1.58 22.97 -29.19
CA LYS A 79 1.68 24.42 -29.35
C LYS A 79 1.99 24.80 -30.80
N ALA A 80 2.99 24.17 -31.40
CA ALA A 80 3.36 24.41 -32.79
C ALA A 80 2.21 24.12 -33.76
N GLU A 81 1.45 23.05 -33.53
CA GLU A 81 0.27 22.71 -34.33
C GLU A 81 -0.84 23.76 -34.18
N ILE A 82 -1.08 24.26 -32.96
CA ILE A 82 -2.03 25.37 -32.73
C ILE A 82 -1.58 26.60 -33.53
N ASP A 83 -0.30 26.96 -33.46
CA ASP A 83 0.25 28.13 -34.14
C ASP A 83 0.16 27.98 -35.68
N HIS A 84 0.48 26.79 -36.22
CA HIS A 84 0.33 26.46 -37.63
C HIS A 84 -1.13 26.53 -38.09
N LYS A 85 -2.08 26.01 -37.30
CA LYS A 85 -3.51 26.10 -37.58
C LYS A 85 -4.00 27.55 -37.56
N TYR A 86 -3.46 28.40 -36.69
CA TYR A 86 -3.76 29.84 -36.69
C TYR A 86 -3.24 30.55 -37.94
N GLN A 87 -2.02 30.25 -38.38
CA GLN A 87 -1.49 30.78 -39.64
C GLN A 87 -2.35 30.35 -40.84
N HIS A 88 -2.76 29.08 -40.87
CA HIS A 88 -3.65 28.55 -41.89
C HIS A 88 -5.04 29.22 -41.86
N PHE A 89 -5.62 29.39 -40.68
CA PHE A 89 -6.88 30.11 -40.48
C PHE A 89 -6.80 31.55 -41.01
N ASN A 90 -5.73 32.28 -40.67
CA ASN A 90 -5.54 33.65 -41.14
C ASN A 90 -5.39 33.73 -42.67
N LYS A 91 -4.69 32.77 -43.29
CA LYS A 91 -4.60 32.68 -44.76
C LYS A 91 -5.96 32.44 -45.39
N LEU A 92 -6.73 31.47 -44.88
CA LEU A 92 -8.08 31.17 -45.38
C LEU A 92 -9.04 32.34 -45.18
N LYS A 93 -8.96 33.03 -44.04
CA LYS A 93 -9.77 34.22 -43.75
C LYS A 93 -9.49 35.35 -44.75
N LYS A 94 -8.23 35.60 -45.09
CA LYS A 94 -7.86 36.58 -46.14
C LYS A 94 -8.42 36.18 -47.51
N MET A 95 -8.26 34.91 -47.91
CA MET A 95 -8.81 34.41 -49.18
C MET A 95 -10.34 34.49 -49.23
N HIS A 96 -11.00 34.21 -48.11
CA HIS A 96 -12.45 34.35 -47.97
C HIS A 96 -12.90 35.80 -48.13
N GLN A 97 -12.23 36.74 -47.45
CA GLN A 97 -12.50 38.17 -47.57
C GLN A 97 -12.31 38.67 -49.00
N SER A 98 -11.21 38.29 -49.66
CA SER A 98 -10.99 38.64 -51.08
C SER A 98 -12.08 38.06 -51.98
N SER A 99 -12.49 36.80 -51.77
CA SER A 99 -13.57 36.18 -52.55
C SER A 99 -14.93 36.82 -52.31
N ILE A 100 -15.19 37.35 -51.10
CA ILE A 100 -16.41 38.09 -50.78
C ILE A 100 -16.44 39.40 -51.56
N ILE A 101 -15.32 40.13 -51.58
CA ILE A 101 -15.20 41.39 -52.33
C ILE A 101 -15.42 41.14 -53.82
N SER A 102 -14.81 40.10 -54.39
CA SER A 102 -15.01 39.72 -55.79
C SER A 102 -16.45 39.32 -56.08
N LEU A 103 -17.13 38.62 -55.17
CA LEU A 103 -18.55 38.28 -55.33
C LEU A 103 -19.42 39.54 -55.30
N GLN A 104 -19.17 40.46 -54.36
CA GLN A 104 -19.91 41.72 -54.21
C GLN A 104 -19.77 42.62 -55.45
N GLN A 105 -18.61 42.63 -56.10
CA GLN A 105 -18.37 43.40 -57.33
C GLN A 105 -19.09 42.81 -58.55
N CYS A 106 -19.43 41.51 -58.54
CA CYS A 106 -20.03 40.81 -59.68
C CYS A 106 -21.55 40.62 -59.58
N CYS A 107 -22.22 41.07 -58.51
CA CYS A 107 -23.67 40.90 -58.37
C CYS A 107 -24.37 42.08 -57.65
N PRO A 108 -25.67 42.32 -57.93
CA PRO A 108 -26.47 43.32 -57.21
C PRO A 108 -26.57 43.01 -55.70
N GLY A 109 -26.68 44.06 -54.87
CA GLY A 109 -26.69 43.95 -53.40
C GLY A 109 -27.70 42.93 -52.86
N ASP A 110 -28.93 42.95 -53.35
CA ASP A 110 -29.99 42.02 -52.91
C ASP A 110 -29.69 40.55 -53.23
N LEU A 111 -29.01 40.30 -54.36
CA LEU A 111 -28.58 38.96 -54.76
C LEU A 111 -27.38 38.50 -53.93
N PHE A 112 -26.43 39.39 -53.67
CA PHE A 112 -25.27 39.13 -52.81
C PHE A 112 -25.69 38.68 -51.40
N GLU A 113 -26.59 39.41 -50.74
CA GLU A 113 -27.07 39.08 -49.40
C GLU A 113 -27.78 37.72 -49.35
N ARG A 114 -28.61 37.43 -50.36
CA ARG A 114 -29.27 36.12 -50.48
C ARG A 114 -28.26 34.99 -50.67
N LEU A 115 -27.25 35.18 -51.52
CA LEU A 115 -26.21 34.18 -51.75
C LEU A 115 -25.37 33.93 -50.50
N GLN A 116 -25.04 34.97 -49.71
CA GLN A 116 -24.35 34.80 -48.44
C GLN A 116 -25.16 33.97 -47.44
N LYS A 117 -26.46 34.25 -47.32
CA LYS A 117 -27.36 33.49 -46.44
C LYS A 117 -27.44 32.02 -46.86
N ILE A 118 -27.58 31.76 -48.16
CA ILE A 118 -27.57 30.39 -48.71
C ILE A 118 -26.25 29.67 -48.42
N ILE A 119 -25.09 30.33 -48.52
CA ILE A 119 -23.79 29.71 -48.20
C ILE A 119 -23.75 29.26 -46.74
N ILE A 120 -24.23 30.10 -45.82
CA ILE A 120 -24.30 29.77 -44.39
C ILE A 120 -25.20 28.55 -44.19
N ASP A 121 -26.39 28.56 -44.78
CA ASP A 121 -27.39 27.48 -44.64
C ASP A 121 -26.87 26.15 -45.19
N VAL A 122 -26.23 26.15 -46.37
CA VAL A 122 -25.66 24.95 -47.00
C VAL A 122 -24.47 24.40 -46.22
N CYS A 123 -23.66 25.25 -45.59
CA CYS A 123 -22.50 24.82 -44.81
C CYS A 123 -22.83 24.43 -43.37
N SER A 124 -23.94 24.92 -42.80
CA SER A 124 -24.34 24.72 -41.40
C SER A 124 -24.40 23.24 -40.96
N PRO A 125 -25.00 22.29 -41.72
CA PRO A 125 -25.07 20.88 -41.31
C PRO A 125 -23.69 20.22 -41.13
N LEU A 126 -22.74 20.51 -42.03
CA LEU A 126 -21.38 20.00 -41.97
C LEU A 126 -20.59 20.57 -40.78
N ILE A 127 -20.78 21.86 -40.49
CA ILE A 127 -20.16 22.53 -39.33
C ILE A 127 -20.70 21.92 -38.03
N LYS A 128 -22.02 21.77 -37.89
CA LYS A 128 -22.66 21.13 -36.72
C LYS A 128 -22.19 19.70 -36.49
N SER A 129 -22.08 18.89 -37.55
CA SER A 129 -21.57 17.51 -37.45
C SER A 129 -20.12 17.47 -36.92
N LYS A 130 -19.27 18.40 -37.38
CA LYS A 130 -17.89 18.54 -36.89
C LYS A 130 -17.86 19.02 -35.44
N GLU A 131 -18.72 19.95 -35.04
CA GLU A 131 -18.85 20.41 -33.65
C GLU A 131 -19.18 19.25 -32.71
N GLN A 132 -20.19 18.44 -33.05
CA GLN A 132 -20.57 17.28 -32.27
C GLN A 132 -19.41 16.26 -32.15
N THR A 133 -18.67 16.04 -33.24
CA THR A 133 -17.47 15.19 -33.22
C THR A 133 -16.38 15.71 -32.28
N VAL A 134 -16.21 17.04 -32.20
CA VAL A 134 -15.25 17.68 -31.28
C VAL A 134 -15.71 17.52 -29.83
N GLU A 135 -17.00 17.71 -29.56
CA GLU A 135 -17.60 17.54 -28.24
C GLU A 135 -17.50 16.09 -27.75
N ASP A 136 -17.83 15.10 -28.59
CA ASP A 136 -17.70 13.67 -28.26
C ASP A 136 -16.25 13.27 -27.95
N LYS A 137 -15.28 13.85 -28.67
CA LYS A 137 -13.86 13.60 -28.42
C LYS A 137 -13.43 14.18 -27.07
N LEU A 138 -13.92 15.36 -26.72
CA LEU A 138 -13.64 15.99 -25.43
C LEU A 138 -14.33 15.25 -24.28
N TYR A 139 -15.58 14.81 -24.47
CA TYR A 139 -16.38 14.08 -23.48
C TYR A 139 -15.73 12.75 -23.06
N ARG A 140 -15.22 11.98 -24.04
CA ARG A 140 -14.50 10.72 -23.79
C ARG A 140 -13.25 10.88 -22.90
N HIS A 141 -12.59 12.02 -22.96
CA HIS A 141 -11.45 12.30 -22.09
C HIS A 141 -11.86 12.67 -20.65
N THR A 142 -12.99 13.34 -20.46
CA THR A 142 -13.55 13.66 -19.12
C THR A 142 -13.97 12.41 -18.32
N LEU A 143 -14.50 11.37 -18.98
CA LEU A 143 -14.85 10.09 -18.35
C LEU A 143 -13.65 9.39 -17.69
N LEU A 144 -12.44 9.53 -18.26
CA LEU A 144 -11.22 8.99 -17.69
C LEU A 144 -10.83 9.72 -16.40
N THR A 145 -11.00 11.04 -16.35
CA THR A 145 -10.76 11.88 -15.16
C THR A 145 -11.77 11.57 -14.05
N GLU A 146 -13.06 11.42 -14.37
CA GLU A 146 -14.09 11.01 -13.40
C GLU A 146 -13.81 9.63 -12.79
N SER A 147 -13.31 8.68 -13.59
CA SER A 147 -12.91 7.35 -13.11
C SER A 147 -11.78 7.42 -12.06
N GLN A 148 -10.86 8.38 -12.22
CA GLN A 148 -9.74 8.59 -11.32
C GLN A 148 -10.16 9.31 -10.02
N HIS A 149 -11.06 10.29 -10.08
CA HIS A 149 -11.67 10.88 -8.89
C HIS A 149 -12.49 9.87 -8.08
N LYS A 150 -13.25 9.00 -8.75
CA LYS A 150 -14.01 7.92 -8.11
C LYS A 150 -13.09 6.89 -7.45
N PHE A 151 -11.94 6.60 -8.06
CA PHE A 151 -10.90 5.76 -7.46
C PHE A 151 -10.25 6.41 -6.23
N ASN A 152 -9.84 7.68 -6.34
CA ASN A 152 -9.22 8.42 -5.24
C ASN A 152 -10.14 8.52 -4.01
N ARG A 153 -11.44 8.78 -4.23
CA ARG A 153 -12.47 8.77 -3.17
C ARG A 153 -12.73 7.38 -2.57
N LYS A 154 -12.38 6.29 -3.26
CA LYS A 154 -12.43 4.94 -2.70
C LYS A 154 -11.21 4.66 -1.79
N VAL A 155 -10.06 5.26 -2.10
CA VAL A 155 -8.81 5.12 -1.33
C VAL A 155 -8.85 5.99 -0.06
N VAL A 156 -9.39 7.21 -0.16
CA VAL A 156 -9.51 8.15 0.96
C VAL A 156 -10.91 8.10 1.55
N ARG A 157 -11.04 7.60 2.78
CA ARG A 157 -12.30 7.60 3.54
C ARG A 157 -12.31 8.74 4.55
N ASN A 158 -13.15 9.73 4.30
CA ASN A 158 -13.37 10.83 5.23
C ASN A 158 -14.56 10.52 6.15
N LEU A 159 -14.28 10.34 7.44
CA LEU A 159 -15.26 10.15 8.52
C LEU A 159 -15.36 11.40 9.43
N SER A 160 -14.60 12.45 9.12
CA SER A 160 -14.64 13.71 9.87
C SER A 160 -15.75 14.63 9.37
N THR A 161 -16.11 15.63 10.19
CA THR A 161 -17.06 16.67 9.81
C THR A 161 -16.49 17.65 8.76
N ARG A 162 -15.16 17.73 8.63
CA ARG A 162 -14.50 18.62 7.66
C ARG A 162 -14.64 18.07 6.25
N LYS A 163 -15.18 18.87 5.34
CA LYS A 163 -15.15 18.57 3.90
C LYS A 163 -13.74 18.76 3.36
N LEU A 164 -13.24 17.75 2.64
CA LEU A 164 -11.95 17.80 1.95
C LEU A 164 -12.17 18.29 0.52
N SER A 165 -11.24 19.10 0.02
CA SER A 165 -11.20 19.48 -1.40
C SER A 165 -10.71 18.32 -2.27
N ASP A 166 -11.01 18.35 -3.57
CA ASP A 166 -10.55 17.31 -4.50
C ASP A 166 -9.02 17.27 -4.63
N ASP A 167 -8.33 18.40 -4.44
CA ASP A 167 -6.86 18.49 -4.40
C ASP A 167 -6.29 17.80 -3.16
N GLU A 168 -6.92 18.00 -1.99
CA GLU A 168 -6.55 17.29 -0.76
C GLU A 168 -6.75 15.78 -0.90
N ILE A 169 -7.89 15.37 -1.46
CA ILE A 169 -8.19 13.95 -1.72
C ILE A 169 -7.19 13.38 -2.73
N GLY A 170 -6.83 14.13 -3.78
CA GLY A 170 -5.83 13.73 -4.76
C GLY A 170 -4.44 13.55 -4.14
N CYS A 171 -4.02 14.46 -3.27
CA CYS A 171 -2.76 14.34 -2.54
C CYS A 171 -2.74 13.12 -1.62
N LEU A 172 -3.82 12.93 -0.86
CA LEU A 172 -3.97 11.83 0.09
C LEU A 172 -4.11 10.47 -0.62
N ALA A 173 -4.72 10.40 -1.80
CA ALA A 173 -4.89 9.16 -2.54
C ALA A 173 -3.55 8.48 -2.92
N ASN A 174 -2.44 9.22 -2.91
CA ASN A 174 -1.10 8.66 -3.10
C ASN A 174 -0.64 7.76 -1.93
N GLY A 175 -1.29 7.85 -0.77
CA GLY A 175 -1.00 7.05 0.43
C GLY A 175 -0.06 7.74 1.42
N LEU A 176 -0.08 7.30 2.68
CA LEU A 176 0.73 7.88 3.76
C LEU A 176 2.23 7.58 3.65
N ASP A 177 2.62 6.60 2.83
CA ASP A 177 4.02 6.29 2.54
C ASP A 177 4.56 7.09 1.34
N TYR A 178 3.72 7.94 0.72
CA TYR A 178 4.13 8.73 -0.43
C TYR A 178 5.12 9.82 0.00
N GLY A 179 6.38 9.62 -0.35
CA GLY A 179 7.44 10.59 -0.12
C GLY A 179 7.35 11.76 -1.09
N LEU A 180 7.13 12.97 -0.56
CA LEU A 180 7.35 14.19 -1.31
C LEU A 180 8.85 14.48 -1.42
N VAL A 181 9.28 15.04 -2.54
CA VAL A 181 10.69 15.40 -2.76
C VAL A 181 11.08 16.51 -1.78
N PRO A 182 12.10 16.31 -0.92
CA PRO A 182 12.43 17.25 0.13
C PRO A 182 12.85 18.62 -0.43
N LYS A 183 12.48 19.69 0.28
CA LYS A 183 12.83 21.09 -0.10
C LYS A 183 14.34 21.33 -0.17
N ARG A 184 15.10 20.63 0.67
CA ARG A 184 16.58 20.63 0.71
C ARG A 184 17.04 19.18 0.84
N PHE A 185 18.04 18.80 0.06
CA PHE A 185 18.70 17.51 0.24
C PHE A 185 19.65 17.63 1.42
N ASP A 186 19.41 16.85 2.48
CA ASP A 186 20.32 16.79 3.63
C ASP A 186 21.50 15.88 3.25
N GLU A 187 22.51 16.51 2.66
CA GLU A 187 23.72 15.86 2.18
C GLU A 187 24.48 15.17 3.31
N MET A 188 24.48 15.75 4.52
CA MET A 188 25.14 15.17 5.70
C MET A 188 24.45 13.89 6.17
N SER A 189 23.12 13.87 6.27
CA SER A 189 22.40 12.64 6.61
C SER A 189 22.51 11.59 5.52
N ALA A 190 22.54 11.98 4.25
CA ALA A 190 22.72 11.04 3.14
C ALA A 190 24.11 10.40 3.18
N VAL A 191 25.16 11.21 3.32
CA VAL A 191 26.55 10.75 3.46
C VAL A 191 26.70 9.88 4.70
N GLY A 192 26.20 10.33 5.87
CA GLY A 192 26.27 9.57 7.11
C GLY A 192 25.54 8.22 7.05
N ASN A 193 24.39 8.13 6.37
CA ASN A 193 23.70 6.85 6.16
C ASN A 193 24.47 5.91 5.23
N ILE A 194 25.09 6.46 4.18
CA ILE A 194 25.96 5.72 3.26
C ILE A 194 27.20 5.22 4.01
N GLU A 195 27.88 6.08 4.76
CA GLU A 195 29.01 5.72 5.61
C GLU A 195 28.63 4.67 6.65
N GLN A 196 27.49 4.81 7.33
CA GLN A 196 27.02 3.81 8.29
C GLN A 196 26.67 2.46 7.64
N PHE A 197 26.19 2.48 6.39
CA PHE A 197 26.02 1.27 5.60
C PHE A 197 27.38 0.64 5.26
N PHE A 198 28.34 1.43 4.80
CA PHE A 198 29.70 0.98 4.52
C PHE A 198 30.36 0.40 5.77
N HIS A 199 30.29 1.10 6.91
CA HIS A 199 30.80 0.62 8.20
C HIS A 199 30.18 -0.72 8.61
N ARG A 200 28.86 -0.87 8.49
CA ARG A 200 28.18 -2.14 8.79
C ARG A 200 28.64 -3.28 7.87
N VAL A 201 28.82 -2.99 6.59
CA VAL A 201 29.31 -3.97 5.62
C VAL A 201 30.77 -4.33 5.92
N THR A 202 31.64 -3.35 6.17
CA THR A 202 33.05 -3.60 6.53
C THR A 202 33.22 -4.30 7.87
N ASP A 203 32.36 -4.03 8.85
CA ASP A 203 32.37 -4.72 10.15
C ASP A 203 31.95 -6.18 10.00
N ILE A 204 30.98 -6.49 9.13
CA ILE A 204 30.66 -7.88 8.76
C ILE A 204 31.89 -8.56 8.16
N PHE A 205 32.67 -7.86 7.31
CA PHE A 205 33.92 -8.39 6.77
C PHE A 205 35.01 -8.56 7.82
N GLN A 206 35.17 -7.64 8.77
CA GLN A 206 36.13 -7.78 9.87
C GLN A 206 35.75 -8.92 10.81
N HIS A 207 34.46 -9.09 11.09
CA HIS A 207 33.95 -10.18 11.91
C HIS A 207 34.12 -11.53 11.21
N HIS A 208 33.86 -11.59 9.90
CA HIS A 208 34.14 -12.77 9.09
C HIS A 208 35.64 -13.06 8.99
N LYS A 209 36.49 -12.03 8.86
CA LYS A 209 37.95 -12.17 8.87
C LYS A 209 38.45 -12.68 10.23
N LYS A 210 37.86 -12.23 11.34
CA LYS A 210 38.17 -12.71 12.69
C LYS A 210 37.73 -14.16 12.87
N LEU A 211 36.52 -14.51 12.43
CA LEU A 211 36.04 -15.90 12.40
C LEU A 211 36.95 -16.81 11.55
N MET A 212 37.45 -16.31 10.42
CA MET A 212 38.39 -17.03 9.54
C MET A 212 39.82 -17.07 10.10
N ALA A 213 40.22 -16.08 10.91
CA ALA A 213 41.48 -16.08 11.64
C ALA A 213 41.43 -17.08 12.81
N ASP A 214 40.32 -17.10 13.56
CA ASP A 214 40.06 -18.06 14.62
C ASP A 214 39.96 -19.51 14.08
N LEU A 215 39.58 -19.68 12.79
CA LEU A 215 39.63 -20.95 12.06
C LEU A 215 41.04 -21.27 11.52
N LYS A 216 41.86 -20.25 11.24
CA LYS A 216 43.26 -20.38 10.77
C LYS A 216 44.25 -20.68 11.90
N ASP A 217 43.90 -20.42 13.16
CA ASP A 217 44.68 -20.89 14.32
C ASP A 217 44.74 -22.43 14.45
N LYS A 218 44.12 -23.17 13.51
CA LYS A 218 44.26 -24.61 13.35
C LYS A 218 45.23 -25.07 12.25
N ASP A 219 45.86 -24.16 11.50
CA ASP A 219 46.91 -24.55 10.56
C ASP A 219 47.88 -23.38 10.26
N PRO A 220 49.17 -23.47 10.68
CA PRO A 220 50.07 -22.33 10.71
C PRO A 220 50.93 -22.30 9.45
N VAL A 221 50.39 -21.80 8.32
CA VAL A 221 51.27 -21.32 7.25
C VAL A 221 50.75 -19.99 6.69
N ILE A 222 51.70 -19.04 6.69
CA ILE A 222 51.76 -17.77 5.94
C ILE A 222 51.24 -16.53 6.68
N SER A 223 52.19 -15.86 7.33
CA SER A 223 52.27 -14.40 7.40
C SER A 223 52.74 -13.85 6.04
N ASN A 224 52.15 -12.74 5.59
CA ASN A 224 52.89 -11.50 5.34
C ASN A 224 51.95 -10.40 4.86
N ASP A 225 52.15 -9.23 5.47
CA ASP A 225 51.45 -7.98 5.26
C ASP A 225 51.68 -7.38 3.86
N ILE A 226 50.67 -7.51 3.00
CA ILE A 226 50.01 -6.40 2.28
C ILE A 226 48.55 -6.86 2.15
N ARG A 227 47.57 -6.06 2.60
CA ARG A 227 46.15 -6.43 2.50
C ARG A 227 45.69 -6.33 1.03
N VAL A 228 46.07 -7.30 0.21
CA VAL A 228 45.49 -7.52 -1.12
C VAL A 228 44.05 -7.94 -0.89
N LEU A 229 43.10 -7.07 -1.25
CA LEU A 229 41.68 -7.41 -1.25
C LEU A 229 41.53 -8.68 -2.11
N SER A 230 40.93 -9.72 -1.54
CA SER A 230 40.60 -10.93 -2.30
C SER A 230 39.79 -10.59 -3.53
N THR A 231 39.80 -11.44 -4.56
CA THR A 231 39.05 -11.23 -5.80
C THR A 231 37.56 -11.00 -5.54
N LYS A 232 37.00 -11.58 -4.47
CA LYS A 232 35.62 -11.30 -4.02
C LYS A 232 35.48 -9.91 -3.41
N GLU A 233 36.42 -9.46 -2.60
CA GLU A 233 36.44 -8.10 -2.02
C GLU A 233 36.67 -7.02 -3.08
N MET A 234 37.53 -7.24 -4.08
CA MET A 234 37.71 -6.32 -5.22
C MET A 234 36.45 -6.24 -6.09
N THR A 235 35.82 -7.38 -6.38
CA THR A 235 34.56 -7.42 -7.13
C THR A 235 33.44 -6.71 -6.37
N LEU A 236 33.37 -6.86 -5.05
CA LEU A 236 32.39 -6.17 -4.21
C LEU A 236 32.67 -4.66 -4.13
N ALA A 237 33.93 -4.26 -3.95
CA ALA A 237 34.32 -2.84 -3.94
C ALA A 237 34.00 -2.17 -5.28
N SER A 238 34.23 -2.87 -6.40
CA SER A 238 33.83 -2.42 -7.74
C SER A 238 32.31 -2.28 -7.88
N HIS A 239 31.53 -3.27 -7.41
CA HIS A 239 30.08 -3.18 -7.39
C HIS A 239 29.56 -2.04 -6.50
N LEU A 240 30.17 -1.82 -5.34
CA LEU A 240 29.82 -0.71 -4.44
C LEU A 240 30.14 0.64 -5.06
N ARG A 241 31.28 0.76 -5.75
CA ARG A 241 31.66 1.98 -6.49
C ARG A 241 30.68 2.26 -7.63
N SER A 242 30.35 1.24 -8.42
CA SER A 242 29.33 1.31 -9.48
C SER A 242 27.96 1.71 -8.92
N LEU A 243 27.53 1.16 -7.79
CA LEU A 243 26.29 1.56 -7.11
C LEU A 243 26.33 3.02 -6.67
N THR A 244 27.47 3.48 -6.14
CA THR A 244 27.67 4.86 -5.69
C THR A 244 27.65 5.84 -6.85
N ASP A 245 28.33 5.52 -7.97
CA ASP A 245 28.33 6.33 -9.19
C ASP A 245 26.95 6.36 -9.84
N THR A 246 26.25 5.22 -9.86
CA THR A 246 24.88 5.14 -10.36
C THR A 246 23.94 5.98 -9.49
N PHE A 247 24.11 5.94 -8.16
CA PHE A 247 23.34 6.74 -7.23
C PHE A 247 23.64 8.23 -7.41
N GLN A 248 24.91 8.63 -7.51
CA GLN A 248 25.32 10.02 -7.72
C GLN A 248 24.80 10.56 -9.05
N HIS A 249 24.87 9.76 -10.13
CA HIS A 249 24.34 10.13 -11.43
C HIS A 249 22.80 10.23 -11.41
N GLN A 250 22.12 9.34 -10.70
CA GLN A 250 20.67 9.43 -10.49
C GLN A 250 20.31 10.66 -9.65
N ALA A 251 20.99 10.89 -8.53
CA ALA A 251 20.80 12.05 -7.66
C ALA A 251 21.01 13.37 -8.42
N ASN A 252 22.05 13.46 -9.26
CA ASN A 252 22.29 14.62 -10.12
C ASN A 252 21.20 14.81 -11.19
N LYS A 253 20.71 13.70 -11.78
CA LYS A 253 19.57 13.72 -12.71
C LYS A 253 18.28 14.17 -12.01
N TYR A 254 18.06 13.75 -10.76
CA TYR A 254 16.94 14.17 -9.92
C TYR A 254 17.06 15.64 -9.51
N ARG A 255 18.25 16.11 -9.12
CA ARG A 255 18.55 17.52 -8.80
C ARG A 255 18.23 18.45 -9.98
N LYS A 256 18.53 18.02 -11.21
CA LYS A 256 18.15 18.73 -12.45
C LYS A 256 16.63 18.72 -12.71
N LYS A 257 15.92 17.61 -12.43
CA LYS A 257 14.44 17.52 -12.55
C LYS A 257 13.68 18.26 -11.42
N GLN A 258 14.30 18.45 -10.26
CA GLN A 258 13.72 19.08 -9.07
C GLN A 258 13.31 20.56 -9.30
N PHE A 259 13.79 21.20 -10.36
CA PHE A 259 13.37 22.56 -10.73
C PHE A 259 11.98 22.60 -11.40
N LEU A 260 11.55 21.53 -12.09
CA LEU A 260 10.29 21.51 -12.85
C LEU A 260 9.06 21.05 -12.02
N ILE A 261 9.26 20.23 -10.99
CA ILE A 261 8.18 19.68 -10.15
C ILE A 261 7.86 20.61 -8.96
N ARG A 262 8.61 21.71 -8.80
CA ARG A 262 8.58 22.55 -7.60
C ARG A 262 7.21 23.13 -7.30
N ASP A 263 6.44 23.56 -8.28
CA ASP A 263 5.20 24.30 -8.02
C ASP A 263 4.02 23.40 -7.63
N GLU A 264 3.79 22.28 -8.34
CA GLU A 264 2.81 21.25 -7.93
C GLU A 264 3.17 20.64 -6.57
N GLN A 265 4.46 20.39 -6.31
CA GLN A 265 4.93 19.91 -5.00
C GLN A 265 4.76 20.96 -3.92
N ARG A 266 5.03 22.24 -4.20
CA ARG A 266 4.80 23.34 -3.24
C ARG A 266 3.35 23.41 -2.85
N GLN A 267 2.42 23.27 -3.79
CA GLN A 267 1.00 23.23 -3.51
C GLN A 267 0.65 22.00 -2.66
N SER A 268 1.13 20.81 -3.02
CA SER A 268 0.94 19.58 -2.23
C SER A 268 1.50 19.71 -0.80
N TYR A 269 2.69 20.29 -0.63
CA TYR A 269 3.28 20.57 0.67
C TYR A 269 2.45 21.56 1.49
N LYS A 270 1.96 22.64 0.88
CA LYS A 270 1.09 23.61 1.57
C LYS A 270 -0.20 22.96 2.03
N LEU A 271 -0.83 22.16 1.17
CA LEU A 271 -2.07 21.43 1.49
C LEU A 271 -1.86 20.42 2.62
N LEU A 272 -0.86 19.55 2.51
CA LEU A 272 -0.57 18.55 3.53
C LEU A 272 -0.13 19.19 4.86
N ASN A 273 0.65 20.27 4.82
CA ASN A 273 1.03 21.00 6.03
C ASN A 273 -0.20 21.67 6.67
N SER A 274 -1.09 22.27 5.88
CA SER A 274 -2.36 22.81 6.39
C SER A 274 -3.22 21.72 7.04
N LEU A 275 -3.29 20.53 6.44
CA LEU A 275 -4.02 19.39 7.00
C LEU A 275 -3.36 18.87 8.28
N SER A 276 -2.03 18.81 8.35
CA SER A 276 -1.32 18.32 9.54
C SER A 276 -1.39 19.25 10.73
N GLN A 277 -1.51 20.56 10.50
CA GLN A 277 -1.71 21.55 11.57
C GLN A 277 -3.13 21.57 12.12
N ASN A 278 -4.07 20.84 11.49
CA ASN A 278 -5.43 20.78 12.00
C ASN A 278 -5.51 19.86 13.22
N GLU A 279 -5.53 20.46 14.40
CA GLU A 279 -5.61 19.73 15.66
C GLU A 279 -6.95 19.04 15.90
N SER A 280 -8.00 19.30 15.12
CA SER A 280 -9.30 18.63 15.27
C SER A 280 -9.39 17.28 14.55
N LEU A 281 -8.37 16.91 13.76
CA LEU A 281 -8.39 15.72 12.91
C LEU A 281 -7.34 14.69 13.30
N VAL A 282 -7.66 13.42 13.05
CA VAL A 282 -6.72 12.30 13.05
C VAL A 282 -6.70 11.70 11.66
N ILE A 283 -5.52 11.72 11.02
CA ILE A 283 -5.28 11.08 9.73
C ILE A 283 -4.49 9.80 9.97
N THR A 284 -5.04 8.65 9.60
CA THR A 284 -4.45 7.33 9.90
C THR A 284 -4.72 6.31 8.79
N ARG A 285 -4.14 5.12 8.90
CA ARG A 285 -4.39 3.99 8.00
C ARG A 285 -5.58 3.19 8.52
N PRO A 286 -6.38 2.59 7.64
CA PRO A 286 -7.38 1.62 8.06
C PRO A 286 -6.69 0.36 8.59
N ASP A 287 -7.43 -0.38 9.40
CA ASP A 287 -7.04 -1.69 9.92
C ASP A 287 -6.74 -2.73 8.84
N LYS A 288 -7.49 -2.68 7.73
CA LYS A 288 -7.33 -3.56 6.57
C LYS A 288 -7.21 -2.73 5.30
N GLY A 289 -6.23 -3.07 4.45
CA GLY A 289 -5.97 -2.39 3.18
C GLY A 289 -4.92 -1.28 3.28
N ARG A 290 -4.77 -0.50 2.19
CA ARG A 290 -3.75 0.56 2.05
C ARG A 290 -4.36 1.96 1.86
N GLY A 291 -5.61 2.15 2.28
CA GLY A 291 -6.30 3.43 2.17
C GLY A 291 -5.86 4.45 3.22
N ILE A 292 -6.52 5.61 3.22
CA ILE A 292 -6.40 6.64 4.26
C ILE A 292 -7.75 6.84 4.92
N VAL A 293 -7.75 7.01 6.24
CA VAL A 293 -8.94 7.34 7.03
C VAL A 293 -8.70 8.66 7.74
N ILE A 294 -9.67 9.55 7.66
CA ILE A 294 -9.67 10.84 8.36
C ILE A 294 -10.84 10.82 9.33
N MET A 295 -10.58 11.10 10.61
CA MET A 295 -11.59 11.09 11.68
C MET A 295 -11.51 12.39 12.48
N ASN A 296 -12.61 12.77 13.13
CA ASN A 296 -12.53 13.78 14.18
C ASN A 296 -11.70 13.22 15.34
N LYS A 297 -10.84 14.07 15.89
CA LYS A 297 -9.94 13.72 16.98
C LYS A 297 -10.72 13.37 18.25
N SER A 298 -11.83 14.06 18.52
CA SER A 298 -12.76 13.73 19.62
C SER A 298 -13.27 12.30 19.54
N ASP A 299 -13.74 11.88 18.36
CA ASP A 299 -14.33 10.56 18.13
C ASP A 299 -13.27 9.47 18.25
N TYR A 300 -12.07 9.76 17.75
CA TYR A 300 -10.92 8.87 17.87
C TYR A 300 -10.51 8.65 19.33
N TYR A 301 -10.39 9.72 20.12
CA TYR A 301 -10.06 9.61 21.55
C TYR A 301 -11.16 8.90 22.31
N SER A 302 -12.43 9.25 22.10
CA SER A 302 -13.56 8.60 22.76
C SER A 302 -13.54 7.08 22.54
N LYS A 303 -13.26 6.63 21.31
CA LYS A 303 -13.13 5.19 21.00
C LYS A 303 -11.91 4.53 21.63
N MET A 304 -10.80 5.25 21.76
CA MET A 304 -9.60 4.73 22.43
C MET A 304 -9.78 4.68 23.95
N ASP A 305 -10.47 5.66 24.54
CA ASP A 305 -10.74 5.72 25.97
C ASP A 305 -11.66 4.55 26.39
N VAL A 306 -12.64 4.17 25.56
CA VAL A 306 -13.43 2.94 25.78
C VAL A 306 -12.54 1.69 25.92
N ILE A 307 -11.43 1.62 25.17
CA ILE A 307 -10.48 0.50 25.26
C ILE A 307 -9.61 0.63 26.51
N LEU A 308 -9.09 1.82 26.79
CA LEU A 308 -8.14 2.07 27.88
C LEU A 308 -8.77 2.12 29.27
N ASN A 309 -10.08 2.37 29.36
CA ASN A 309 -10.83 2.35 30.60
C ASN A 309 -11.14 0.93 31.10
N ASP A 310 -10.80 -0.11 30.33
CA ASP A 310 -10.84 -1.49 30.80
C ASP A 310 -9.74 -1.73 31.86
N SER A 311 -10.11 -1.58 33.13
CA SER A 311 -9.23 -1.75 34.28
C SER A 311 -8.76 -3.19 34.50
N THR A 312 -9.34 -4.16 33.80
CA THR A 312 -8.87 -5.55 33.83
C THR A 312 -7.63 -5.75 32.94
N LYS A 313 -7.43 -4.88 31.94
CA LYS A 313 -6.34 -4.97 30.95
C LYS A 313 -5.32 -3.85 31.08
N PHE A 314 -5.76 -2.65 31.46
CA PHE A 314 -4.92 -1.46 31.48
C PHE A 314 -4.95 -0.75 32.83
N LYS A 315 -3.80 -0.18 33.20
CA LYS A 315 -3.65 0.64 34.41
C LYS A 315 -2.91 1.93 34.07
N CYS A 316 -3.53 3.08 34.33
CA CYS A 316 -2.85 4.37 34.19
C CYS A 316 -1.78 4.53 35.29
N LEU A 317 -0.61 5.04 34.90
CA LEU A 317 0.51 5.31 35.80
C LEU A 317 0.69 6.82 35.99
N SER A 318 1.16 7.22 37.16
CA SER A 318 1.48 8.62 37.49
C SER A 318 2.86 9.07 37.02
N TYR A 319 3.73 8.13 36.63
CA TYR A 319 5.10 8.38 36.18
C TYR A 319 5.52 7.39 35.08
N ASP A 320 6.61 7.71 34.37
CA ASP A 320 7.22 6.81 33.38
C ASP A 320 8.21 5.84 34.05
N PRO A 321 7.93 4.52 34.10
CA PRO A 321 8.79 3.54 34.77
C PRO A 321 9.93 3.01 33.88
N THR A 322 10.17 3.59 32.69
CA THR A 322 11.13 3.06 31.69
C THR A 322 12.51 2.78 32.28
N ILE A 323 13.11 3.77 32.94
CA ILE A 323 14.49 3.66 33.49
C ILE A 323 14.54 2.61 34.60
N GLU A 324 13.54 2.60 35.49
CA GLU A 324 13.46 1.65 36.60
C GLU A 324 13.37 0.21 36.09
N ARG A 325 12.47 -0.06 35.14
CA ARG A 325 12.25 -1.39 34.57
C ARG A 325 13.42 -1.86 33.72
N GLU A 326 14.02 -0.97 32.93
CA GLU A 326 15.25 -1.24 32.18
C GLU A 326 16.37 -1.71 33.13
N ARG A 327 16.59 -0.97 34.22
CA ARG A 327 17.61 -1.30 35.22
C ARG A 327 17.34 -2.66 35.87
N ARG A 328 16.10 -2.94 36.27
CA ARG A 328 15.71 -4.21 36.89
C ARG A 328 15.93 -5.39 35.95
N LEU A 329 15.51 -5.27 34.68
CA LEU A 329 15.73 -6.31 33.67
C LEU A 329 17.23 -6.51 33.41
N ARG A 330 17.99 -5.43 33.25
CA ARG A 330 19.44 -5.49 33.02
C ARG A 330 20.16 -6.22 34.15
N ASN A 331 19.82 -5.92 35.40
CA ASN A 331 20.41 -6.59 36.57
C ASN A 331 20.11 -8.10 36.58
N LEU A 332 18.88 -8.48 36.23
CA LEU A 332 18.50 -9.89 36.09
C LEU A 332 19.34 -10.58 34.99
N LEU A 333 19.39 -10.00 33.79
CA LEU A 333 20.15 -10.55 32.68
C LEU A 333 21.65 -10.64 33.01
N TYR A 334 22.20 -9.64 33.69
CA TYR A 334 23.63 -9.61 34.03
C TYR A 334 23.98 -10.71 35.02
N ARG A 335 23.14 -10.93 36.04
CA ARG A 335 23.28 -12.05 36.96
C ARG A 335 23.24 -13.39 36.23
N LEU A 336 22.27 -13.59 35.32
CA LEU A 336 22.15 -14.82 34.53
C LEU A 336 23.36 -15.04 33.61
N LYS A 337 23.89 -13.97 33.00
CA LYS A 337 25.11 -14.03 32.17
C LYS A 337 26.33 -14.42 33.00
N LYS A 338 26.54 -13.78 34.16
CA LYS A 338 27.66 -14.09 35.05
C LYS A 338 27.64 -15.54 35.54
N GLN A 339 26.45 -16.11 35.69
CA GLN A 339 26.25 -17.51 36.05
C GLN A 339 26.29 -18.47 34.84
N CYS A 340 26.61 -17.99 33.64
CA CYS A 340 26.62 -18.77 32.40
C CYS A 340 25.29 -19.48 32.07
N LEU A 341 24.16 -18.96 32.57
CA LEU A 341 22.82 -19.54 32.36
C LEU A 341 22.15 -19.07 31.06
N ILE A 342 22.71 -18.04 30.40
CA ILE A 342 22.25 -17.53 29.10
C ILE A 342 23.44 -17.40 28.15
N SER A 343 23.19 -17.65 26.86
CA SER A 343 24.22 -17.52 25.82
C SER A 343 24.53 -16.04 25.52
N GLU A 344 25.71 -15.80 24.93
CA GLU A 344 26.11 -14.46 24.47
C GLU A 344 25.10 -13.89 23.46
N GLN A 345 24.56 -14.74 22.59
CA GLN A 345 23.53 -14.37 21.62
C GLN A 345 22.21 -13.95 22.32
N PHE A 346 21.78 -14.69 23.34
CA PHE A 346 20.60 -14.32 24.12
C PHE A 346 20.82 -12.98 24.82
N TRP A 347 21.98 -12.79 25.46
CA TRP A 347 22.34 -11.53 26.11
C TRP A 347 22.33 -10.35 25.15
N ASN A 348 23.03 -10.44 24.02
CA ASN A 348 23.12 -9.37 23.03
C ASN A 348 21.76 -9.01 22.43
N THR A 349 20.86 -10.00 22.32
CA THR A 349 19.50 -9.78 21.83
C THR A 349 18.58 -9.19 22.89
N ALA A 350 18.69 -9.65 24.13
CA ALA A 350 17.78 -9.34 25.24
C ALA A 350 18.11 -8.05 25.98
N LYS A 351 19.40 -7.67 26.04
CA LYS A 351 19.87 -6.53 26.83
C LYS A 351 19.28 -5.21 26.28
N PRO A 352 18.51 -4.46 27.08
CA PRO A 352 18.06 -3.12 26.70
C PRO A 352 19.18 -2.09 26.81
N THR A 353 19.16 -1.10 25.91
CA THR A 353 20.04 0.07 25.92
C THR A 353 19.26 1.29 25.42
N GLY A 354 19.06 2.29 26.28
CA GLY A 354 18.41 3.55 25.88
C GLY A 354 16.94 3.37 25.50
N SER A 355 16.16 2.74 26.39
CA SER A 355 14.77 2.41 26.08
C SER A 355 13.85 3.61 26.13
N LYS A 356 12.70 3.49 25.45
CA LYS A 356 11.58 4.42 25.51
C LYS A 356 10.27 3.67 25.83
N PRO A 357 9.25 4.33 26.37
CA PRO A 357 7.92 3.72 26.47
C PRO A 357 7.38 3.38 25.08
N GLY A 358 6.52 2.36 25.01
CA GLY A 358 5.83 2.03 23.77
C GLY A 358 4.86 3.14 23.36
N ARG A 359 4.35 3.12 22.13
CA ARG A 359 3.33 4.09 21.68
C ARG A 359 2.08 3.39 21.21
N LEU A 360 0.95 3.65 21.84
CA LEU A 360 -0.33 3.09 21.44
C LEU A 360 -1.01 3.97 20.40
N TYR A 361 -1.59 3.36 19.38
CA TYR A 361 -2.46 4.02 18.41
C TYR A 361 -3.55 3.06 17.94
N GLY A 362 -4.66 3.60 17.46
CA GLY A 362 -5.83 2.87 16.97
C GLY A 362 -5.90 2.89 15.45
N LEU A 363 -6.19 1.74 14.85
CA LEU A 363 -6.46 1.60 13.42
C LEU A 363 -7.97 1.41 13.17
N PRO A 364 -8.65 2.26 12.37
CA PRO A 364 -10.08 2.15 12.14
C PRO A 364 -10.47 0.90 11.34
N LYS A 365 -11.37 0.09 11.90
CA LYS A 365 -11.97 -1.08 11.23
C LYS A 365 -13.11 -0.65 10.32
N ILE A 366 -12.81 0.03 9.21
CA ILE A 366 -13.78 0.58 8.23
C ILE A 366 -14.72 -0.44 7.54
N HIS A 367 -14.55 -1.73 7.84
CA HIS A 367 -15.35 -2.84 7.34
C HIS A 367 -16.34 -3.38 8.37
N LYS A 368 -16.38 -2.78 9.57
CA LYS A 368 -17.34 -3.10 10.63
C LYS A 368 -18.24 -1.89 10.88
N ASP A 369 -19.45 -2.16 11.34
CA ASP A 369 -20.39 -1.15 11.83
C ASP A 369 -19.76 -0.39 13.01
N ASP A 370 -20.16 0.87 13.17
CA ASP A 370 -19.60 1.84 14.14
C ASP A 370 -18.09 2.10 14.05
N ILE A 371 -17.38 1.49 13.10
CA ILE A 371 -15.95 1.69 12.81
C ILE A 371 -15.11 1.70 14.09
N PRO A 372 -15.07 0.59 14.86
CA PRO A 372 -14.25 0.49 16.07
C PRO A 372 -12.76 0.56 15.71
N LEU A 373 -11.93 0.96 16.70
CA LEU A 373 -10.49 1.02 16.55
C LEU A 373 -9.84 -0.31 16.95
N ARG A 374 -8.84 -0.78 16.18
CA ARG A 374 -7.91 -1.83 16.61
C ARG A 374 -6.73 -1.17 17.32
N PRO A 375 -6.51 -1.40 18.63
CA PRO A 375 -5.34 -0.88 19.33
C PRO A 375 -4.09 -1.61 18.87
N VAL A 376 -3.05 -0.86 18.50
CA VAL A 376 -1.74 -1.38 18.10
C VAL A 376 -0.68 -0.67 18.92
N LEU A 377 0.17 -1.47 19.57
CA LEU A 377 1.30 -0.96 20.34
C LEU A 377 2.56 -0.95 19.48
N SER A 378 3.19 0.19 19.30
CA SER A 378 4.58 0.25 18.81
C SER A 378 5.52 -0.06 19.96
N SER A 379 6.04 -1.28 19.99
CA SER A 379 6.97 -1.80 21.00
C SER A 379 8.45 -1.61 20.63
N ILE A 380 8.75 -1.10 19.43
CA ILE A 380 10.12 -0.97 18.96
C ILE A 380 10.86 0.07 19.83
N GLY A 381 11.96 -0.38 20.44
CA GLY A 381 12.76 0.43 21.35
C GLY A 381 12.26 0.42 22.80
N THR A 382 11.27 -0.40 23.15
CA THR A 382 10.94 -0.64 24.57
C THR A 382 11.98 -1.53 25.23
N TYR A 383 12.10 -1.41 26.54
CA TYR A 383 13.11 -2.12 27.32
C TYR A 383 12.97 -3.65 27.27
N ASN A 384 11.76 -4.17 27.03
CA ASN A 384 11.47 -5.60 26.97
C ASN A 384 11.36 -6.16 25.54
N TYR A 385 11.47 -5.32 24.49
CA TYR A 385 11.36 -5.76 23.10
C TYR A 385 12.44 -6.79 22.73
N GLY A 386 13.70 -6.50 23.07
CA GLY A 386 14.83 -7.39 22.82
C GLY A 386 14.66 -8.74 23.53
N LEU A 387 14.23 -8.71 24.79
CA LEU A 387 13.94 -9.89 25.59
C LEU A 387 12.86 -10.76 24.94
N GLY A 388 11.76 -10.17 24.48
CA GLY A 388 10.69 -10.90 23.81
C GLY A 388 11.18 -11.63 22.55
N ARG A 389 12.11 -11.04 21.78
CA ARG A 389 12.73 -11.74 20.64
C ARG A 389 13.62 -12.91 21.08
N ALA A 390 14.43 -12.70 22.10
CA ALA A 390 15.33 -13.73 22.61
C ALA A 390 14.56 -14.94 23.15
N LEU A 391 13.51 -14.68 23.93
CA LEU A 391 12.59 -15.70 24.43
C LEU A 391 11.83 -16.40 23.30
N LYS A 392 11.38 -15.67 22.28
CA LYS A 392 10.74 -16.28 21.11
C LYS A 392 11.62 -17.35 20.49
N VAL A 393 12.90 -17.05 20.24
CA VAL A 393 13.85 -18.03 19.67
C VAL A 393 14.00 -19.25 20.58
N MET A 394 14.14 -19.02 21.89
CA MET A 394 14.29 -20.08 22.89
C MET A 394 13.06 -20.98 23.01
N ILE A 395 11.85 -20.42 22.91
CA ILE A 395 10.57 -21.12 23.15
C ILE A 395 10.01 -21.74 21.85
N SER A 396 10.40 -21.26 20.68
CA SER A 396 9.82 -21.71 19.40
C SER A 396 9.99 -23.21 19.12
N SER A 397 10.99 -23.86 19.70
CA SER A 397 11.21 -25.31 19.58
C SER A 397 10.13 -26.16 20.25
N MET A 398 9.26 -25.56 21.07
CA MET A 398 8.23 -26.26 21.86
C MET A 398 6.90 -26.47 21.10
N LEU A 399 6.72 -25.85 19.93
CA LEU A 399 5.46 -25.89 19.20
C LEU A 399 5.29 -27.19 18.39
N GLN A 400 4.22 -27.94 18.67
CA GLN A 400 3.79 -29.07 17.85
C GLN A 400 2.66 -28.65 16.89
N ASN A 401 2.83 -28.93 15.59
CA ASN A 401 2.04 -28.29 14.52
C ASN A 401 0.85 -29.11 14.01
N GLU A 402 0.13 -29.85 14.87
CA GLU A 402 -0.92 -30.77 14.37
C GLU A 402 -2.20 -30.06 13.93
N ALA A 403 -2.71 -29.12 14.73
CA ALA A 403 -3.94 -28.38 14.42
C ALA A 403 -3.69 -27.11 13.59
N VAL A 404 -2.43 -26.72 13.41
CA VAL A 404 -2.03 -25.41 12.87
C VAL A 404 -1.72 -25.50 11.38
N ILE A 405 -2.21 -24.53 10.63
CA ILE A 405 -1.82 -24.30 9.24
C ILE A 405 -0.68 -23.28 9.24
N LYS A 406 0.43 -23.62 8.56
CA LYS A 406 1.56 -22.69 8.39
C LYS A 406 1.33 -21.69 7.28
N ASP A 407 0.78 -22.16 6.15
CA ASP A 407 0.56 -21.36 4.96
C ASP A 407 -0.58 -21.92 4.09
N THR A 408 -0.98 -21.11 3.11
CA THR A 408 -2.05 -21.43 2.17
C THR A 408 -1.80 -22.70 1.36
N PHE A 409 -0.53 -23.03 1.05
CA PHE A 409 -0.20 -24.20 0.23
C PHE A 409 -0.40 -25.49 1.02
N GLN A 410 0.04 -25.50 2.29
CA GLN A 410 -0.23 -26.61 3.21
C GLN A 410 -1.74 -26.83 3.35
N PHE A 411 -2.51 -25.75 3.53
CA PHE A 411 -3.97 -25.87 3.66
C PHE A 411 -4.62 -26.47 2.41
N ILE A 412 -4.23 -26.04 1.21
CA ILE A 412 -4.75 -26.62 -0.04
C ILE A 412 -4.39 -28.10 -0.16
N SER A 413 -3.18 -28.48 0.25
CA SER A 413 -2.73 -29.88 0.25
C SER A 413 -3.59 -30.71 1.21
N ASP A 414 -3.79 -30.22 2.44
CA ASP A 414 -4.60 -30.90 3.44
C ASP A 414 -6.07 -31.01 3.01
N LEU A 415 -6.63 -30.01 2.35
CA LEU A 415 -8.01 -30.08 1.83
C LEU A 415 -8.17 -31.15 0.75
N LYS A 416 -7.16 -31.33 -0.11
CA LYS A 416 -7.20 -32.33 -1.19
C LYS A 416 -7.11 -33.77 -0.68
N SER A 417 -6.55 -33.99 0.51
CA SER A 417 -6.44 -35.32 1.11
C SER A 417 -7.71 -35.77 1.83
N ILE A 418 -8.67 -34.86 2.05
CA ILE A 418 -9.94 -35.20 2.68
C ILE A 418 -10.78 -36.05 1.69
N PRO A 419 -11.34 -37.21 2.11
CA PRO A 419 -12.04 -38.15 1.22
C PRO A 419 -13.19 -37.52 0.43
N LYS A 420 -13.30 -37.86 -0.86
CA LYS A 420 -14.31 -37.32 -1.78
C LYS A 420 -15.73 -37.80 -1.40
N GLY A 421 -16.57 -36.88 -0.92
CA GLY A 421 -17.99 -37.15 -0.56
C GLY A 421 -18.71 -35.94 0.07
N PHE A 422 -18.43 -34.73 -0.41
CA PHE A 422 -18.62 -33.46 0.33
C PHE A 422 -20.01 -32.82 0.30
N SER A 423 -20.98 -33.31 -0.48
CA SER A 423 -22.28 -32.62 -0.61
C SER A 423 -23.11 -32.62 0.68
N ARG A 424 -22.81 -33.51 1.63
CA ARG A 424 -23.54 -33.66 2.90
C ARG A 424 -22.87 -32.99 4.10
N TYR A 425 -21.60 -32.61 3.98
CA TYR A 425 -20.84 -32.03 5.09
C TYR A 425 -20.92 -30.52 5.08
N LYS A 426 -20.96 -29.94 6.28
CA LYS A 426 -21.09 -28.49 6.44
C LYS A 426 -19.72 -27.87 6.70
N MET A 427 -19.34 -26.88 5.89
CA MET A 427 -18.14 -26.07 6.13
C MET A 427 -18.47 -24.88 7.03
N VAL A 428 -17.62 -24.67 8.03
CA VAL A 428 -17.80 -23.61 9.02
C VAL A 428 -16.44 -23.01 9.35
N SER A 429 -16.41 -21.70 9.54
CA SER A 429 -15.30 -20.99 10.18
C SER A 429 -15.73 -20.53 11.57
N PHE A 430 -14.92 -20.83 12.58
CA PHE A 430 -15.01 -20.16 13.88
C PHE A 430 -13.87 -19.16 14.00
N ASP A 431 -14.18 -17.92 14.35
CA ASP A 431 -13.21 -16.84 14.58
C ASP A 431 -13.15 -16.50 16.07
N ILE A 432 -11.92 -16.35 16.59
CA ILE A 432 -11.71 -16.00 18.00
C ILE A 432 -11.73 -14.49 18.18
N THR A 433 -12.69 -14.01 18.96
CA THR A 433 -12.86 -12.58 19.20
C THR A 433 -11.69 -12.01 20.00
N SER A 434 -10.96 -11.08 19.39
CA SER A 434 -9.89 -10.30 20.03
C SER A 434 -8.83 -11.18 20.72
N LEU A 435 -8.38 -12.25 20.04
CA LEU A 435 -7.46 -13.27 20.57
C LEU A 435 -6.34 -12.69 21.47
N TYR A 436 -5.53 -11.78 20.92
CA TYR A 436 -4.33 -11.28 21.61
C TYR A 436 -4.62 -10.58 22.94
N THR A 437 -5.64 -9.73 23.02
CA THR A 437 -5.99 -9.02 24.27
C THR A 437 -6.62 -9.95 25.32
N ASN A 438 -7.07 -11.12 24.89
CA ASN A 438 -7.75 -12.09 25.73
C ASN A 438 -6.87 -13.27 26.14
N ILE A 439 -5.63 -13.36 25.68
CA ILE A 439 -4.72 -14.42 26.15
C ILE A 439 -4.43 -14.24 27.65
N PRO A 440 -4.75 -15.24 28.51
CA PRO A 440 -4.46 -15.18 29.94
C PRO A 440 -2.96 -15.34 30.16
N ILE A 441 -2.27 -14.25 30.51
CA ILE A 441 -0.80 -14.24 30.58
C ILE A 441 -0.29 -15.18 31.67
N ASP A 442 -0.88 -15.16 32.86
CA ASP A 442 -0.46 -15.99 33.98
C ASP A 442 -0.56 -17.49 33.69
N GLU A 443 -1.66 -17.91 33.07
CA GLU A 443 -1.87 -19.29 32.67
C GLU A 443 -0.88 -19.70 31.56
N THR A 444 -0.68 -18.83 30.57
CA THR A 444 0.26 -19.08 29.48
C THR A 444 1.69 -19.21 29.99
N ILE A 445 2.11 -18.36 30.95
CA ILE A 445 3.42 -18.46 31.60
C ILE A 445 3.54 -19.80 32.35
N LYS A 446 2.50 -20.22 33.09
CA LYS A 446 2.50 -21.52 33.78
C LYS A 446 2.65 -22.68 32.80
N LEU A 447 1.94 -22.66 31.67
CA LEU A 447 2.07 -23.67 30.61
C LEU A 447 3.50 -23.75 30.07
N ILE A 448 4.12 -22.60 29.78
CA ILE A 448 5.52 -22.54 29.32
C ILE A 448 6.46 -23.13 30.36
N LEU A 449 6.31 -22.75 31.64
CA LEU A 449 7.16 -23.25 32.72
C LEU A 449 6.96 -24.76 32.92
N ASN A 450 5.74 -25.26 32.91
CA ASN A 450 5.47 -26.71 33.02
C ASN A 450 6.19 -27.44 31.90
N TYR A 451 6.03 -27.02 30.65
CA TYR A 451 6.73 -27.67 29.53
C TYR A 451 8.27 -27.66 29.68
N PHE A 452 8.88 -26.56 30.13
CA PHE A 452 10.33 -26.51 30.31
C PHE A 452 10.84 -27.38 31.46
N TYR A 453 10.07 -27.49 32.54
CA TYR A 453 10.55 -28.00 33.83
C TYR A 453 9.86 -29.30 34.30
N ASP A 454 8.90 -29.84 33.56
CA ASP A 454 8.24 -31.12 33.87
C ASP A 454 9.10 -32.35 33.52
N ILE A 455 10.26 -32.16 32.89
CA ILE A 455 11.23 -33.24 32.61
C ILE A 455 12.23 -33.33 33.78
N GLU A 456 12.24 -34.47 34.48
CA GLU A 456 13.07 -34.72 35.69
C GLU A 456 14.60 -34.63 35.45
N ALA A 457 15.05 -34.60 34.20
CA ALA A 457 16.46 -34.47 33.83
C ALA A 457 16.78 -33.04 33.34
N GLN A 458 16.84 -32.07 34.24
CA GLN A 458 17.36 -30.73 33.90
C GLN A 458 18.90 -30.70 34.00
N PRO A 459 19.63 -30.33 32.94
CA PRO A 459 21.06 -30.06 33.03
C PRO A 459 21.32 -28.91 34.03
N SER A 460 22.44 -29.00 34.75
CA SER A 460 22.86 -28.03 35.79
C SER A 460 22.99 -26.58 35.31
N ASN A 461 23.13 -26.35 34.00
CA ASN A 461 23.30 -25.03 33.38
C ASN A 461 22.00 -24.43 32.78
N THR A 462 20.82 -24.87 33.25
CA THR A 462 19.55 -24.34 32.77
C THR A 462 19.07 -23.17 33.64
N ILE A 463 18.46 -22.15 33.03
CA ILE A 463 17.81 -21.05 33.77
C ILE A 463 16.86 -21.66 34.79
N LYS A 464 16.93 -21.25 36.06
CA LYS A 464 16.01 -21.74 37.10
C LYS A 464 14.57 -21.33 36.80
N ARG A 465 13.59 -22.19 37.12
CA ARG A 465 12.14 -21.94 36.92
C ARG A 465 11.70 -20.55 37.39
N ARG A 466 12.14 -20.11 38.58
CA ARG A 466 11.84 -18.78 39.13
C ARG A 466 12.40 -17.63 38.29
N ASP A 467 13.61 -17.78 37.74
CA ASP A 467 14.23 -16.75 36.92
C ASP A 467 13.64 -16.71 35.51
N MET A 468 13.28 -17.87 34.95
CA MET A 468 12.51 -17.96 33.70
C MET A 468 11.13 -17.28 33.83
N GLN A 469 10.43 -17.53 34.94
CA GLN A 469 9.16 -16.84 35.23
C GLN A 469 9.34 -15.32 35.22
N LYS A 470 10.38 -14.80 35.89
CA LYS A 470 10.67 -13.36 35.89
C LYS A 470 10.96 -12.82 34.49
N LEU A 471 11.72 -13.55 33.66
CA LEU A 471 11.97 -13.15 32.26
C LEU A 471 10.66 -13.07 31.47
N LEU A 472 9.77 -14.05 31.63
CA LEU A 472 8.46 -14.05 31.00
C LEU A 472 7.57 -12.90 31.51
N ASP A 473 7.58 -12.62 32.82
CA ASP A 473 6.85 -11.49 33.40
C ASP A 473 7.34 -10.14 32.82
N PHE A 474 8.66 -9.94 32.69
CA PHE A 474 9.22 -8.75 32.04
C PHE A 474 8.84 -8.64 30.56
N ALA A 475 8.79 -9.76 29.84
CA ALA A 475 8.42 -9.78 28.43
C ALA A 475 6.92 -9.55 28.18
N THR A 476 6.07 -9.68 29.21
CA THR A 476 4.60 -9.67 29.07
C THR A 476 3.95 -8.62 29.97
N LYS A 477 3.85 -8.87 31.28
CA LYS A 477 3.07 -8.10 32.27
C LYS A 477 3.56 -6.69 32.54
N TYR A 478 4.87 -6.44 32.41
CA TYR A 478 5.46 -5.13 32.71
C TYR A 478 5.61 -4.26 31.46
N SER A 479 4.73 -4.43 30.47
CA SER A 479 4.75 -3.64 29.24
C SER A 479 4.02 -2.31 29.46
N HIS A 480 4.71 -1.19 29.30
CA HIS A 480 4.12 0.15 29.38
C HIS A 480 4.24 0.94 28.09
N PHE A 481 3.33 1.89 27.93
CA PHE A 481 3.23 2.72 26.75
C PHE A 481 2.64 4.10 27.03
N LEU A 482 2.92 5.02 26.12
CA LEU A 482 2.35 6.35 26.07
C LEU A 482 1.11 6.37 25.17
N TYR A 483 0.06 7.00 25.66
CA TYR A 483 -1.09 7.40 24.89
C TYR A 483 -1.59 8.76 25.38
N ASN A 484 -1.74 9.72 24.46
CA ASN A 484 -2.25 11.06 24.77
C ASN A 484 -1.57 11.75 25.97
N GLY A 485 -0.23 11.65 26.05
CA GLY A 485 0.56 12.23 27.14
C GLY A 485 0.50 11.47 28.47
N LYS A 486 -0.33 10.42 28.58
CA LYS A 486 -0.43 9.56 29.77
C LYS A 486 0.31 8.24 29.56
N VAL A 487 0.86 7.71 30.65
CA VAL A 487 1.54 6.41 30.68
C VAL A 487 0.57 5.36 31.18
N TYR A 488 0.53 4.21 30.51
CA TYR A 488 -0.29 3.06 30.91
C TYR A 488 0.56 1.80 30.98
N ASP A 489 0.22 0.93 31.92
CA ASP A 489 0.59 -0.47 31.92
C ASP A 489 -0.47 -1.29 31.22
N GLN A 490 -0.02 -2.25 30.40
CA GLN A 490 -0.83 -3.40 30.04
C GLN A 490 -0.56 -4.51 31.05
N ILE A 491 -1.53 -4.76 31.94
CA ILE A 491 -1.38 -5.72 33.03
C ILE A 491 -1.83 -7.14 32.64
N ASP A 492 -2.67 -7.27 31.62
CA ASP A 492 -3.11 -8.56 31.08
C ASP A 492 -3.41 -8.50 29.56
N GLY A 493 -3.47 -9.67 28.94
CA GLY A 493 -3.45 -9.82 27.49
C GLY A 493 -2.08 -9.50 26.89
N VAL A 494 -1.88 -9.85 25.62
CA VAL A 494 -0.66 -9.49 24.89
C VAL A 494 -0.93 -8.37 23.90
N SER A 495 -0.05 -7.38 23.84
CA SER A 495 -0.07 -6.37 22.80
C SER A 495 0.32 -6.96 21.44
N MET A 496 -0.41 -6.58 20.39
CA MET A 496 -0.14 -6.98 18.99
C MET A 496 1.21 -6.46 18.45
N GLY A 497 1.93 -5.63 19.20
CA GLY A 497 3.28 -5.20 18.87
C GLY A 497 4.39 -6.04 19.49
N SER A 498 4.09 -6.88 20.49
CA SER A 498 5.12 -7.67 21.15
C SER A 498 5.62 -8.77 20.21
N PRO A 499 6.95 -8.95 20.07
CA PRO A 499 7.50 -10.03 19.24
C PRO A 499 7.12 -11.42 19.78
N LEU A 500 6.80 -11.53 21.07
CA LEU A 500 6.43 -12.76 21.75
C LEU A 500 4.93 -13.07 21.60
N ALA A 501 4.09 -12.10 21.22
CA ALA A 501 2.63 -12.25 21.21
C ALA A 501 2.11 -13.43 20.37
N PRO A 502 2.56 -13.62 19.12
CA PRO A 502 2.07 -14.73 18.31
C PRO A 502 2.39 -16.09 18.93
N LEU A 503 3.56 -16.19 19.58
CA LEU A 503 3.98 -17.44 20.22
C LEU A 503 3.16 -17.76 21.47
N LEU A 504 2.85 -16.75 22.29
CA LEU A 504 2.01 -16.94 23.48
C LEU A 504 0.59 -17.36 23.11
N ALA A 505 0.01 -16.69 22.10
CA ALA A 505 -1.32 -17.06 21.60
C ALA A 505 -1.33 -18.49 21.07
N GLU A 506 -0.29 -18.89 20.34
CA GLU A 506 -0.17 -20.23 19.80
C GLU A 506 -0.05 -21.30 20.89
N ILE A 507 0.80 -21.10 21.90
CA ILE A 507 0.97 -22.05 23.01
C ILE A 507 -0.34 -22.22 23.79
N PHE A 508 -1.03 -21.13 24.10
CA PHE A 508 -2.29 -21.17 24.82
C PHE A 508 -3.38 -21.89 24.02
N LEU A 509 -3.50 -21.60 22.72
CA LEU A 509 -4.49 -22.25 21.86
C LEU A 509 -4.18 -23.73 21.62
N GLN A 510 -2.91 -24.13 21.52
CA GLN A 510 -2.55 -25.54 21.42
C GLN A 510 -2.94 -26.34 22.66
N ASP A 511 -2.74 -25.79 23.85
CA ASP A 511 -3.19 -26.43 25.09
C ASP A 511 -4.72 -26.57 25.13
N PHE A 512 -5.43 -25.48 24.79
CA PHE A 512 -6.89 -25.49 24.66
C PHE A 512 -7.37 -26.55 23.66
N GLU A 513 -6.75 -26.60 22.47
CA GLU A 513 -7.09 -27.54 21.41
C GLU A 513 -6.84 -28.99 21.85
N LYS A 514 -5.68 -29.27 22.45
CA LYS A 514 -5.32 -30.60 22.98
C LYS A 514 -6.32 -31.07 24.03
N LYS A 515 -6.74 -30.18 24.93
CA LYS A 515 -7.67 -30.48 26.02
C LYS A 515 -9.11 -30.70 25.54
N HIS A 516 -9.58 -29.91 24.58
CA HIS A 516 -11.01 -29.84 24.26
C HIS A 516 -11.40 -30.47 22.91
N LEU A 517 -10.55 -30.45 21.88
CA LEU A 517 -10.91 -30.98 20.55
C LEU A 517 -11.31 -32.47 20.54
N PRO A 518 -10.72 -33.38 21.35
CA PRO A 518 -11.16 -34.77 21.39
C PRO A 518 -12.65 -34.92 21.70
N ARG A 519 -13.19 -34.07 22.58
CA ARG A 519 -14.64 -34.03 22.89
C ARG A 519 -15.44 -33.53 21.70
N PHE A 520 -15.01 -32.45 21.04
CA PHE A 520 -15.73 -31.89 19.90
C PHE A 520 -15.68 -32.79 18.65
N LYS A 521 -14.61 -33.58 18.48
CA LYS A 521 -14.56 -34.65 17.46
C LYS A 521 -15.69 -35.67 17.66
N LYS A 522 -15.95 -36.08 18.90
CA LYS A 522 -17.10 -36.96 19.24
C LYS A 522 -18.45 -36.29 18.96
N MET A 523 -18.53 -34.97 19.10
CA MET A 523 -19.74 -34.18 18.79
C MET A 523 -19.97 -33.90 17.30
N GLY A 524 -19.09 -34.40 16.42
CA GLY A 524 -19.28 -34.32 14.97
C GLY A 524 -18.39 -33.31 14.26
N ILE A 525 -17.34 -32.78 14.89
CA ILE A 525 -16.23 -32.15 14.17
C ILE A 525 -15.40 -33.23 13.46
N LEU A 526 -15.41 -33.25 12.14
CA LEU A 526 -14.66 -34.20 11.32
C LEU A 526 -13.24 -33.71 11.00
N TYR A 527 -13.11 -32.40 10.82
CA TYR A 527 -11.84 -31.76 10.47
C TYR A 527 -11.74 -30.44 11.22
N TRP A 528 -10.56 -30.15 11.77
CA TRP A 528 -10.25 -28.90 12.46
C TRP A 528 -8.84 -28.48 12.09
N LYS A 529 -8.71 -27.27 11.56
CA LYS A 529 -7.43 -26.59 11.41
C LYS A 529 -7.57 -25.11 11.73
N ARG A 530 -6.48 -24.51 12.22
CA ARG A 530 -6.44 -23.10 12.62
C ARG A 530 -5.27 -22.36 11.96
N TYR A 531 -5.51 -21.11 11.59
CA TYR A 531 -4.49 -20.13 11.22
C TYR A 531 -4.64 -18.91 12.13
N VAL A 532 -3.79 -18.81 13.15
CA VAL A 532 -3.88 -17.78 14.20
C VAL A 532 -5.23 -17.83 14.93
N ASP A 533 -6.16 -16.91 14.63
CA ASP A 533 -7.50 -16.76 15.20
C ASP A 533 -8.60 -17.40 14.32
N ASP A 534 -8.35 -17.57 13.03
CA ASP A 534 -9.28 -18.16 12.07
C ASP A 534 -9.22 -19.68 12.08
N THR A 535 -10.37 -20.35 12.06
CA THR A 535 -10.45 -21.82 11.94
C THR A 535 -11.16 -22.25 10.67
N PHE A 536 -10.78 -23.41 10.16
CA PHE A 536 -11.51 -24.13 9.13
C PHE A 536 -11.98 -25.47 9.68
N VAL A 537 -13.30 -25.66 9.69
CA VAL A 537 -13.96 -26.79 10.33
C VAL A 537 -14.94 -27.47 9.38
N ILE A 538 -14.93 -28.80 9.38
CA ILE A 538 -15.94 -29.61 8.70
C ILE A 538 -16.78 -30.33 9.74
N LEU A 539 -18.10 -30.16 9.65
CA LEU A 539 -19.07 -30.78 10.55
C LEU A 539 -19.83 -31.93 9.87
N LYS A 540 -20.21 -32.94 10.67
CA LYS A 540 -21.16 -33.98 10.26
C LYS A 540 -22.52 -33.35 9.88
N PRO A 541 -23.28 -33.98 8.96
CA PRO A 541 -24.63 -33.52 8.63
C PRO A 541 -25.52 -33.44 9.88
N GLY A 542 -26.36 -32.42 9.99
CA GLY A 542 -27.28 -32.22 11.12
C GLY A 542 -26.66 -31.61 12.39
N VAL A 543 -25.32 -31.44 12.45
CA VAL A 543 -24.67 -30.77 13.59
C VAL A 543 -24.86 -29.26 13.50
N SER A 544 -25.43 -28.68 14.56
CA SER A 544 -25.59 -27.22 14.66
C SER A 544 -24.26 -26.52 14.97
N ALA A 545 -23.76 -25.75 14.00
CA ALA A 545 -22.54 -24.97 14.16
C ALA A 545 -22.65 -23.93 15.28
N LYS A 546 -23.83 -23.31 15.45
CA LYS A 546 -24.11 -22.39 16.56
C LYS A 546 -23.99 -23.06 17.93
N ASN A 547 -24.45 -24.30 18.07
CA ASN A 547 -24.30 -25.07 19.32
C ASN A 547 -22.83 -25.39 19.62
N ILE A 548 -22.07 -25.80 18.59
CA ILE A 548 -20.62 -26.02 18.74
C ILE A 548 -19.91 -24.73 19.15
N CYS A 549 -20.22 -23.61 18.50
CA CYS A 549 -19.66 -22.29 18.82
C CYS A 549 -19.95 -21.85 20.26
N ALA A 550 -21.20 -22.02 20.72
CA ALA A 550 -21.59 -21.70 22.08
C ALA A 550 -20.82 -22.54 23.10
N LYS A 551 -20.67 -23.85 22.85
CA LYS A 551 -19.92 -24.75 23.73
C LYS A 551 -18.41 -24.49 23.71
N LEU A 552 -17.82 -24.17 22.56
CA LEU A 552 -16.42 -23.73 22.49
C LEU A 552 -16.18 -22.48 23.35
N SER A 553 -17.10 -21.51 23.28
CA SER A 553 -17.05 -20.27 24.06
C SER A 553 -17.31 -20.44 25.57
N GLN A 554 -17.74 -21.63 26.00
CA GLN A 554 -17.91 -22.03 27.40
C GLN A 554 -16.70 -22.79 27.94
N CYS A 555 -15.82 -23.31 27.08
CA CYS A 555 -14.66 -24.09 27.52
C CYS A 555 -13.62 -23.26 28.28
N HIS A 556 -13.52 -21.96 27.99
CA HIS A 556 -12.61 -21.06 28.68
C HIS A 556 -13.19 -19.64 28.76
N PRO A 557 -13.15 -18.96 29.94
CA PRO A 557 -13.71 -17.61 30.09
C PRO A 557 -13.09 -16.58 29.14
N ALA A 558 -11.79 -16.75 28.83
CA ALA A 558 -11.04 -15.84 27.98
C ALA A 558 -11.25 -16.04 26.47
N LEU A 559 -11.81 -17.18 26.04
CA LEU A 559 -12.03 -17.48 24.61
C LEU A 559 -13.50 -17.34 24.24
N LYS A 560 -13.79 -16.42 23.32
CA LYS A 560 -15.11 -16.25 22.71
C LYS A 560 -15.01 -16.46 21.22
N PHE A 561 -15.85 -17.35 20.71
CA PHE A 561 -15.88 -17.72 19.30
C PHE A 561 -17.09 -17.08 18.63
N THR A 562 -16.91 -16.66 17.38
CA THR A 562 -18.00 -16.36 16.45
C THR A 562 -18.08 -17.46 15.40
N VAL A 563 -19.17 -17.51 14.63
CA VAL A 563 -19.38 -18.54 13.62
C VAL A 563 -19.79 -17.92 12.29
N GLU A 564 -19.07 -18.31 11.24
CA GLU A 564 -19.42 -18.04 9.85
C GLU A 564 -19.72 -19.37 9.16
N GLU A 565 -20.95 -19.51 8.67
CA GLU A 565 -21.39 -20.69 7.94
C GLU A 565 -21.29 -20.48 6.44
N GLU A 566 -21.02 -21.55 5.70
CA GLU A 566 -21.03 -21.51 4.24
C GLU A 566 -22.38 -21.02 3.69
N ARG A 567 -22.32 -20.21 2.65
CA ARG A 567 -23.50 -19.76 1.89
C ARG A 567 -23.28 -20.07 0.43
N LEU A 568 -24.37 -20.36 -0.29
CA LEU A 568 -24.29 -20.51 -1.73
C LEU A 568 -23.81 -19.18 -2.34
N PRO A 569 -22.79 -19.21 -3.21
CA PRO A 569 -22.25 -17.99 -3.80
C PRO A 569 -23.29 -17.32 -4.68
N ASN A 570 -23.59 -16.05 -4.40
CA ASN A 570 -24.43 -15.23 -5.27
C ASN A 570 -23.68 -14.84 -6.56
N GLU A 571 -24.38 -14.24 -7.54
CA GLU A 571 -23.78 -13.86 -8.82
C GLU A 571 -22.61 -12.86 -8.69
N GLU A 572 -22.60 -12.01 -7.67
CA GLU A 572 -21.46 -11.13 -7.39
C GLU A 572 -20.25 -11.90 -6.85
N ASP A 573 -20.48 -12.88 -5.96
CA ASP A 573 -19.43 -13.70 -5.39
C ASP A 573 -18.80 -14.58 -6.47
N LYS A 574 -19.61 -15.15 -7.36
CA LYS A 574 -19.10 -15.86 -8.55
C LYS A 574 -18.20 -14.94 -9.39
N LYS A 575 -18.63 -13.72 -9.71
CA LYS A 575 -17.82 -12.74 -10.44
C LYS A 575 -16.51 -12.37 -9.73
N LYS A 576 -16.55 -12.16 -8.40
CA LYS A 576 -15.36 -11.87 -7.57
C LYS A 576 -14.38 -13.05 -7.54
N ILE A 577 -14.88 -14.27 -7.40
CA ILE A 577 -14.09 -15.51 -7.42
C ILE A 577 -13.44 -15.67 -8.79
N THR A 578 -14.20 -15.58 -9.88
CA THR A 578 -13.66 -15.69 -11.25
C THR A 578 -12.59 -14.63 -11.53
N HIS A 579 -12.79 -13.38 -11.07
CA HIS A 579 -11.81 -12.32 -11.24
C HIS A 579 -10.53 -12.55 -10.42
N LYS A 580 -10.65 -12.98 -9.16
CA LYS A 580 -9.48 -13.33 -8.32
C LYS A 580 -8.70 -14.51 -8.89
N VAL A 581 -9.40 -15.55 -9.36
CA VAL A 581 -8.79 -16.73 -9.97
C VAL A 581 -8.05 -16.35 -11.26
N LYS A 582 -8.69 -15.57 -12.15
CA LYS A 582 -8.03 -15.05 -13.37
C LYS A 582 -6.77 -14.25 -13.05
N ASN A 583 -6.83 -13.34 -12.06
CA ASN A 583 -5.66 -12.54 -11.66
C ASN A 583 -4.52 -13.39 -11.05
N TYR A 584 -4.85 -14.45 -10.30
CA TYR A 584 -3.85 -15.37 -9.74
C TYR A 584 -3.10 -16.12 -10.86
N TYR A 585 -3.82 -16.63 -11.87
CA TYR A 585 -3.20 -17.31 -13.02
C TYR A 585 -2.46 -16.35 -13.96
N SER A 586 -2.89 -15.09 -14.03
CA SER A 586 -2.21 -14.04 -14.80
C SER A 586 -0.83 -13.71 -14.20
N LYS A 587 -0.76 -13.52 -12.88
CA LYS A 587 0.51 -13.25 -12.18
C LYS A 587 1.50 -14.42 -12.21
N LYS A 588 1.01 -15.67 -12.30
CA LYS A 588 1.88 -16.84 -12.42
C LYS A 588 2.58 -16.94 -13.79
N LYS A 589 2.06 -16.26 -14.83
CA LYS A 589 2.73 -16.14 -16.14
C LYS A 589 3.83 -15.07 -16.18
N GLU A 590 3.91 -14.18 -15.18
CA GLU A 590 4.88 -13.08 -15.13
C GLU A 590 6.14 -13.39 -14.30
N ILE A 591 6.25 -14.58 -13.70
CA ILE A 591 7.48 -15.01 -13.02
C ILE A 591 8.35 -15.77 -14.05
N PRO A 592 9.52 -15.25 -14.47
CA PRO A 592 10.44 -16.01 -15.31
C PRO A 592 10.95 -17.21 -14.53
N LYS A 593 10.98 -18.39 -15.17
CA LYS A 593 11.72 -19.54 -14.69
C LYS A 593 13.22 -19.23 -14.74
N THR A 594 13.78 -18.63 -13.69
CA THR A 594 15.24 -18.62 -13.49
C THR A 594 15.59 -19.79 -12.58
N GLY A 595 15.94 -20.91 -13.20
CA GLY A 595 16.30 -22.14 -12.49
C GLY A 595 16.69 -23.25 -13.45
N GLU A 596 17.55 -22.96 -14.43
CA GLU A 596 18.19 -23.96 -15.29
C GLU A 596 19.34 -23.29 -16.08
N ALA A 597 20.41 -22.89 -15.38
CA ALA A 597 21.69 -22.52 -15.99
C ALA A 597 22.81 -22.60 -14.96
N ALA A 598 23.08 -23.81 -14.46
CA ALA A 598 24.31 -24.14 -13.73
C ALA A 598 24.60 -25.64 -13.91
N LYS A 599 24.92 -26.03 -15.14
CA LYS A 599 25.68 -27.24 -15.47
C LYS A 599 26.56 -26.93 -16.68
N LYS A 600 27.73 -26.38 -16.41
CA LYS A 600 29.03 -26.69 -17.01
C LYS A 600 30.09 -25.82 -16.35
#